data_AF-W4FD99-F1
#
_entry.id   AF-W4FD99-F1
#
_cell.length_a   1.000
_cell.length_b   1.000
_cell.length_c   1.000
_cell.angle_alpha   90.00
_cell.angle_beta   90.00
_cell.angle_gamma   90.00
#
_symmetry.space_group_name_H-M   'P 1'
#
loop_
_entity.id
_entity.type
_entity.pdbx_description
1 polymer ?
#
loop_
_entity_poly.entity_id
_entity_poly.type
_entity_poly.pdbx_seq_one_letter_code
_entity_poly.pdbx_strand_id
1 'polypeptide(L)'
;MVWAIVKGQVGHQYTQDTKSKDVHVRLTQAFAELAACSIKGCIHKADRQLNKLAEYIMEQQEVDASDSDDDNSDDGNDSNSDSSSSESDSSESEK
;
A
#
# COMPACT_ATOMS: atom_id res chain seq x y z
N MET A 1 -15.41 -7.87 -0.92
CA MET A 1 -15.95 -9.22 -1.19
C MET A 1 -17.45 -9.30 -0.90
N VAL A 2 -17.91 -9.08 0.34
CA VAL A 2 -19.35 -9.09 0.69
C VAL A 2 -20.18 -8.14 -0.19
N TRP A 3 -19.71 -6.90 -0.40
CA TRP A 3 -20.38 -5.95 -1.28
C TRP A 3 -20.55 -6.45 -2.72
N ALA A 4 -19.60 -7.22 -3.24
CA ALA A 4 -19.70 -7.78 -4.59
C ALA A 4 -20.84 -8.81 -4.69
N ILE A 5 -21.07 -9.58 -3.61
CA ILE A 5 -22.16 -10.55 -3.51
C ILE A 5 -23.51 -9.81 -3.49
N VAL A 6 -23.65 -8.86 -2.57
CA VAL A 6 -24.89 -8.08 -2.40
C VAL A 6 -25.23 -7.26 -3.66
N LYS A 7 -24.23 -6.60 -4.26
CA LYS A 7 -24.44 -5.86 -5.52
C LYS A 7 -24.78 -6.79 -6.67
N GLY A 8 -24.25 -8.03 -6.70
CA GLY A 8 -24.65 -9.04 -7.66
C GLY A 8 -26.15 -9.35 -7.61
N GLN A 9 -26.74 -9.41 -6.41
CA GLN A 9 -28.17 -9.65 -6.23
C GLN A 9 -29.03 -8.42 -6.54
N VAL A 10 -28.64 -7.23 -6.06
CA VAL A 10 -29.46 -6.01 -6.19
C VAL A 10 -29.28 -5.31 -7.55
N GLY A 11 -28.08 -5.40 -8.14
CA GLY A 11 -27.69 -4.65 -9.34
C GLY A 11 -28.34 -5.10 -10.65
N HIS A 12 -28.85 -6.34 -10.72
CA HIS A 12 -29.45 -6.89 -11.94
C HIS A 12 -30.87 -6.37 -12.24
N GLN A 13 -31.44 -5.52 -11.38
CA GLN A 13 -32.86 -5.13 -11.41
C GLN A 13 -33.09 -3.61 -11.50
N TYR A 14 -32.07 -2.82 -11.86
CA TYR A 14 -32.27 -1.38 -12.04
C TYR A 14 -32.94 -1.09 -13.38
N THR A 15 -34.15 -0.51 -13.33
CA THR A 15 -34.90 0.06 -14.46
C THR A 15 -35.03 1.57 -14.28
N GLN A 16 -35.44 2.30 -15.33
CA GLN A 16 -35.65 3.76 -15.25
C GLN A 16 -36.62 4.19 -14.15
N ASP A 17 -37.56 3.33 -13.76
CA ASP A 17 -38.57 3.62 -12.75
C ASP A 17 -38.13 3.28 -11.31
N THR A 18 -36.94 2.72 -11.13
CA THR A 18 -36.48 2.29 -9.81
C THR A 18 -36.19 3.49 -8.92
N LYS A 19 -36.87 3.59 -7.77
CA LYS A 19 -36.66 4.67 -6.80
C LYS A 19 -35.70 4.23 -5.70
N SER A 20 -35.11 5.22 -5.01
CA SER A 20 -34.19 4.99 -3.88
C SER A 20 -34.78 4.08 -2.80
N LYS A 21 -36.09 4.19 -2.52
CA LYS A 21 -36.79 3.32 -1.56
C LYS A 21 -36.77 1.85 -1.98
N ASP A 22 -36.96 1.56 -3.26
CA ASP A 22 -36.97 0.19 -3.80
C ASP A 22 -35.57 -0.42 -3.76
N VAL A 23 -34.53 0.39 -3.95
CA VAL A 23 -33.14 -0.04 -3.78
C VAL A 23 -32.84 -0.36 -2.32
N HIS A 24 -33.27 0.49 -1.38
CA HIS A 24 -33.07 0.28 0.04
C HIS A 24 -33.71 -1.02 0.52
N VAL A 25 -34.97 -1.28 0.16
CA VAL A 25 -35.67 -2.52 0.53
C VAL A 25 -34.92 -3.75 0.01
N ARG A 26 -34.49 -3.74 -1.26
CA ARG A 26 -33.76 -4.86 -1.85
C ARG A 26 -32.37 -5.05 -1.24
N LEU A 27 -31.67 -3.97 -0.88
CA LEU A 27 -30.42 -4.07 -0.13
C LEU A 27 -30.63 -4.73 1.22
N THR A 28 -31.62 -4.29 1.99
CA THR A 28 -31.94 -4.89 3.29
C THR A 28 -32.27 -6.38 3.14
N GLN A 29 -33.06 -6.75 2.13
CA GLN A 29 -33.37 -8.15 1.85
C GLN A 29 -32.12 -8.95 1.48
N ALA A 30 -31.28 -8.44 0.58
CA ALA A 30 -30.04 -9.12 0.17
C ALA A 30 -29.06 -9.30 1.33
N PHE A 31 -29.00 -8.36 2.27
CA PHE A 31 -28.22 -8.53 3.50
C PHE A 31 -28.83 -9.55 4.45
N ALA A 32 -30.15 -9.61 4.58
CA ALA A 32 -30.84 -10.61 5.40
C ALA A 32 -30.68 -12.04 4.85
N GLU A 33 -30.64 -12.20 3.53
CA GLU A 33 -30.44 -13.48 2.84
C GLU A 33 -28.95 -13.89 2.77
N LEU A 34 -28.03 -13.01 3.14
CA LEU A 34 -26.61 -13.28 3.05
C LEU A 34 -26.21 -14.41 4.02
N ALA A 35 -25.88 -15.57 3.46
CA ALA A 35 -25.51 -16.72 4.26
C ALA A 35 -24.23 -16.47 5.08
N ALA A 36 -24.24 -16.88 6.35
CA ALA A 36 -23.09 -16.75 7.24
C ALA A 36 -21.82 -17.43 6.69
N CYS A 37 -21.97 -18.53 5.95
CA CYS A 37 -20.86 -19.21 5.27
C CYS A 37 -20.19 -18.32 4.20
N SER A 38 -20.95 -17.48 3.50
CA SER A 38 -20.44 -16.52 2.53
C SER A 38 -19.60 -15.43 3.20
N ILE A 39 -20.06 -14.93 4.35
CA ILE A 39 -19.31 -13.95 5.16
C ILE A 39 -18.00 -14.58 5.67
N LYS A 40 -18.09 -15.78 6.25
CA LYS A 40 -16.91 -16.54 6.70
C LYS A 40 -15.91 -16.77 5.55
N GLY A 41 -16.41 -17.13 4.37
CA GLY A 41 -15.59 -17.28 3.17
C GLY A 41 -14.90 -15.99 2.74
N CYS A 42 -15.56 -14.83 2.90
CA CYS A 42 -14.96 -13.52 2.63
C CYS A 42 -13.82 -13.22 3.62
N ILE A 43 -14.01 -13.51 4.91
CA ILE A 43 -12.98 -13.32 5.95
C ILE A 43 -11.77 -14.19 5.64
N HIS A 44 -11.96 -15.50 5.43
CA HIS A 44 -10.85 -16.41 5.11
C HIS A 44 -10.09 -16.04 3.82
N LYS A 45 -10.76 -15.41 2.85
CA LYS A 45 -10.10 -14.91 1.65
C LYS A 45 -9.23 -13.70 1.98
N ALA A 46 -9.72 -12.78 2.80
CA ALA A 46 -8.93 -11.64 3.27
C ALA A 46 -7.71 -12.11 4.07
N ASP A 47 -7.89 -13.07 5.00
CA ASP A 47 -6.78 -13.64 5.79
C ASP A 47 -5.71 -14.26 4.91
N ARG A 48 -6.09 -15.02 3.88
CA ARG A 48 -5.14 -15.58 2.91
C ARG A 48 -4.37 -14.51 2.15
N GLN A 49 -5.03 -13.44 1.74
CA GLN A 49 -4.35 -12.33 1.06
C GLN A 49 -3.39 -11.60 1.99
N LEU A 50 -3.77 -11.43 3.26
CA LEU A 50 -2.91 -10.85 4.30
C LEU A 50 -1.67 -11.71 4.53
N ASN A 51 -1.82 -13.02 4.70
CA ASN A 51 -0.71 -13.94 4.91
C ASN A 51 0.25 -13.93 3.72
N LYS A 52 -0.28 -13.98 2.50
CA LYS A 52 0.53 -13.90 1.28
C LYS A 52 1.31 -12.59 1.19
N LEU A 53 0.70 -11.47 1.62
CA LEU A 53 1.38 -10.18 1.67
C LEU A 53 2.48 -10.17 2.74
N ALA A 54 2.24 -10.77 3.90
CA ALA A 54 3.23 -10.87 4.97
C ALA A 54 4.44 -11.72 4.54
N GLU A 55 4.21 -12.87 3.91
CA GLU A 55 5.27 -13.71 3.32
C GLU A 55 6.11 -12.93 2.32
N TYR A 56 5.47 -12.21 1.39
CA TYR A 56 6.17 -11.39 0.40
C TYR A 56 7.02 -10.26 1.01
N ILE A 57 6.54 -9.64 2.10
CA ILE A 57 7.31 -8.60 2.81
C ILE A 57 8.54 -9.22 3.47
N MET A 58 8.40 -10.39 4.10
CA MET A 58 9.52 -11.09 4.74
C MET A 58 10.57 -11.51 3.71
N GLU A 59 10.16 -12.10 2.59
CA GLU A 59 11.07 -12.48 1.49
C GLU A 59 11.89 -11.28 0.98
N GLN A 60 11.27 -10.12 0.81
CA GLN A 60 12.01 -8.92 0.38
C GLN A 60 12.98 -8.40 1.44
N GLN A 61 12.64 -8.50 2.72
CA GLN A 61 13.52 -8.04 3.79
C GLN A 61 14.75 -8.95 3.96
N GLU A 62 14.62 -10.25 3.68
CA GLU A 62 15.77 -11.17 3.63
C GLU A 62 16.70 -10.90 2.44
N VAL A 63 16.16 -10.48 1.29
CA VAL A 63 16.96 -10.12 0.11
C VAL A 63 17.76 -8.83 0.36
N ASP A 64 17.16 -7.83 0.99
CA ASP A 64 17.82 -6.53 1.29
C ASP A 64 18.95 -6.67 2.33
N ALA A 65 18.86 -7.65 3.24
CA ALA A 65 19.92 -7.96 4.20
C ALA A 65 21.09 -8.74 3.59
N SER A 66 20.91 -9.35 2.41
CA SER A 66 21.97 -10.11 1.71
C SER A 66 22.85 -9.24 0.79
N ASP A 67 22.46 -7.98 0.54
CA ASP A 67 23.24 -7.01 -0.24
C ASP A 67 24.12 -6.10 0.65
N SER A 68 24.14 -6.37 1.95
CA SER A 68 24.91 -5.61 2.93
C SER A 68 25.85 -6.53 3.71
N ASP A 69 26.82 -7.13 3.01
CA ASP A 69 28.11 -7.53 3.59
C ASP A 69 29.12 -7.76 2.47
N ASP A 70 30.03 -6.78 2.28
CA ASP A 70 31.49 -6.95 2.30
C ASP A 70 32.23 -6.09 1.24
N ASP A 71 32.66 -4.88 1.63
CA ASP A 71 34.03 -4.44 1.31
C ASP A 71 34.50 -3.44 2.38
N ASN A 72 35.10 -3.97 3.43
CA ASN A 72 35.80 -3.22 4.45
C ASN A 72 37.29 -3.62 4.37
N SER A 73 38.10 -2.87 3.62
CA SER A 73 39.58 -2.87 3.57
C SER A 73 40.02 -1.74 2.63
N ASP A 74 41.02 -0.88 2.83
CA ASP A 74 42.12 -0.80 3.78
C ASP A 74 42.75 0.62 3.63
N ASP A 75 43.49 0.99 4.66
CA ASP A 75 44.16 2.24 4.99
C ASP A 75 45.09 2.79 3.87
N GLY A 76 45.03 4.10 3.65
CA GLY A 76 45.77 4.80 2.59
C GLY A 76 46.04 6.25 2.93
N ASN A 77 46.70 6.47 4.07
CA ASN A 77 47.37 7.72 4.43
C ASN A 77 48.14 8.30 3.23
N ASP A 78 47.73 9.48 2.75
CA ASP A 78 48.66 10.41 2.12
C ASP A 78 48.42 11.85 2.59
N SER A 79 49.47 12.33 3.25
CA SER A 79 49.59 13.58 3.97
C SER A 79 49.65 14.79 3.03
N ASN A 80 48.95 15.84 3.45
CA ASN A 80 49.43 17.22 3.53
C ASN A 80 49.72 17.99 2.21
N SER A 81 48.89 18.99 1.92
CA SER A 81 49.42 20.30 1.48
C SER A 81 48.39 21.39 1.79
N ASP A 82 48.63 22.09 2.89
CA ASP A 82 48.23 23.49 3.07
C ASP A 82 48.44 24.30 1.78
N SER A 83 47.44 25.09 1.39
CA SER A 83 47.70 26.40 0.81
C SER A 83 46.49 27.31 1.04
N SER A 84 46.60 28.06 2.12
CA SER A 84 45.80 29.24 2.45
C SER A 84 45.96 30.33 1.39
N SER A 85 44.87 30.90 0.91
CA SER A 85 44.77 32.30 0.45
C SER A 85 43.28 32.63 0.28
N SER A 86 42.64 33.12 1.35
CA SER A 86 42.48 34.54 1.72
C SER A 86 41.34 35.24 0.99
N GLU A 87 40.24 35.43 1.72
CA GLU A 87 39.38 36.62 1.88
C GLU A 87 39.12 37.54 0.65
N SER A 88 37.83 37.82 0.41
CA SER A 88 37.20 39.16 0.23
C SER A 88 35.82 38.95 -0.45
N ASP A 89 34.69 39.05 0.25
CA ASP A 89 33.98 40.26 0.73
C ASP A 89 33.29 41.09 -0.40
N SER A 90 32.00 41.40 -0.15
CA SER A 90 31.12 42.38 -0.82
C SER A 90 30.59 42.04 -2.23
N SER A 91 29.34 42.30 -2.62
CA SER A 91 28.18 42.97 -2.00
C SER A 91 26.96 42.83 -2.92
N GLU A 92 25.77 42.90 -2.30
CA GLU A 92 24.43 43.16 -2.82
C GLU A 92 24.34 44.12 -4.02
N SER A 93 23.44 43.86 -4.98
CA SER A 93 22.77 44.90 -5.78
C SER A 93 21.50 44.37 -6.44
N GLU A 94 20.37 44.92 -5.99
CA GLU A 94 19.07 44.96 -6.65
C GLU A 94 19.19 45.54 -8.08
N LYS A 95 18.44 44.97 -9.03
CA LYS A 95 17.32 45.65 -9.72
C LYS A 95 16.67 44.74 -10.76
#